data_AF-A0A645HDY5-F1
#
_entry.id   AF-A0A645HDY5-F1
#
_cell.length_a   1.000
_cell.length_b   1.000
_cell.length_c   1.000
_cell.angle_alpha   90.00
_cell.angle_beta   90.00
_cell.angle_gamma   90.00
#
_symmetry.space_group_name_H-M   'P 1'
#
loop_
_entity.id
_entity.type
_entity.pdbx_description
1 polymer ?
#
loop_
_entity_poly.entity_id
_entity_poly.type
_entity_poly.pdbx_seq_one_letter_code
_entity_poly.pdbx_strand_id
1 'polypeptide(L)'
;MSKDFLLSEDRILIIDDFLASGNAVLGLKDLIDQAGAQLVGVGIAIEKGFQSGGQKLRESGIPLCSLAIISAIQNGEVLFREEKAMI
;
A
#
# COMPACT_ATOMS: atom_id res chain seq x y z
N MET A 1 7.11 -7.96 24.93
CA MET A 1 7.84 -7.76 23.67
C MET A 1 6.87 -7.15 22.66
N SER A 2 6.82 -5.81 22.52
CA SER A 2 6.13 -5.06 21.43
C SER A 2 5.86 -3.59 21.81
N LYS A 3 5.54 -3.29 23.08
CA LYS A 3 5.07 -1.96 23.52
C LYS A 3 6.11 -0.83 23.40
N ASP A 4 7.38 -1.14 23.15
CA ASP A 4 8.45 -0.15 23.14
C ASP A 4 8.68 0.47 21.75
N PHE A 5 8.08 -0.06 20.68
CA PHE A 5 8.34 0.37 19.29
C PHE A 5 7.12 0.91 18.54
N LEU A 6 5.92 0.68 19.07
CA LEU A 6 4.65 1.07 18.46
C LEU A 6 3.73 1.55 19.58
N LEU A 7 3.53 2.86 19.65
CA LEU A 7 2.72 3.53 20.65
C LEU A 7 1.34 3.86 20.07
N SER A 8 0.32 3.91 20.92
CA SER A 8 -1.05 4.22 20.50
C SER A 8 -1.21 5.59 19.84
N GLU A 9 -0.33 6.53 20.15
CA GLU A 9 -0.28 7.88 19.60
C GLU A 9 0.44 7.96 18.24
N ASP A 10 1.09 6.89 17.79
CA ASP A 10 1.86 6.90 16.55
C ASP A 10 0.95 7.06 15.32
N ARG A 11 1.47 7.83 14.36
CA ARG A 11 0.88 8.04 13.04
C ARG A 11 1.79 7.42 12.00
N ILE A 12 1.32 6.34 11.40
CA ILE A 12 2.18 5.42 10.65
C ILE A 12 1.89 5.52 9.16
N LEU A 13 2.95 5.70 8.39
CA LEU A 13 2.96 5.60 6.94
C LEU A 13 3.73 4.32 6.57
N ILE A 14 3.06 3.37 5.94
CA ILE A 14 3.73 2.16 5.43
C ILE A 14 4.39 2.52 4.10
N ILE A 15 5.65 2.13 3.92
CA ILE A 15 6.38 2.23 2.64
C ILE A 15 6.84 0.84 2.23
N ASP A 16 6.59 0.46 0.98
CA ASP A 16 7.03 -0.83 0.43
C ASP A 16 7.42 -0.72 -1.06
N ASP A 17 8.16 -1.70 -1.56
CA ASP A 17 8.64 -1.71 -2.94
C ASP A 17 7.55 -2.13 -3.93
N PHE A 18 6.84 -3.22 -3.66
CA PHE A 18 5.85 -3.81 -4.55
C PHE A 18 4.49 -4.05 -3.89
N LEU A 19 3.43 -3.60 -4.56
CA LEU A 19 2.06 -4.01 -4.22
C LEU A 19 1.53 -5.03 -5.23
N ALA A 20 1.32 -6.25 -4.74
CA ALA A 20 0.73 -7.37 -5.50
C ALA A 20 -0.67 -7.74 -4.97
N SER A 21 -0.77 -8.66 -4.02
CA SER A 21 -2.05 -9.10 -3.43
C SER A 21 -2.53 -8.24 -2.25
N GLY A 22 -1.65 -7.41 -1.69
CA GLY A 22 -1.94 -6.53 -0.54
C GLY A 22 -1.78 -7.16 0.84
N ASN A 23 -1.45 -8.46 0.93
CA ASN A 23 -1.42 -9.18 2.21
C ASN A 23 -0.40 -8.61 3.21
N ALA A 24 0.76 -8.14 2.75
CA ALA A 24 1.78 -7.55 3.62
C ALA A 24 1.26 -6.27 4.29
N VAL A 25 0.67 -5.37 3.50
CA VAL A 25 0.06 -4.14 4.00
C VAL A 25 -1.07 -4.44 4.99
N LEU A 26 -1.92 -5.43 4.70
CA LEU A 26 -3.00 -5.84 5.61
C LEU A 26 -2.47 -6.42 6.93
N GLY A 27 -1.40 -7.22 6.88
CA GLY A 27 -0.75 -7.73 8.09
C GLY A 27 -0.13 -6.61 8.93
N LEU A 28 0.52 -5.64 8.29
CA LEU A 28 1.06 -4.46 8.98
C LEU A 28 -0.07 -3.61 9.59
N LYS A 29 -1.19 -3.44 8.87
CA LYS A 29 -2.38 -2.76 9.40
C LYS A 29 -2.93 -3.45 10.64
N ASP A 30 -3.00 -4.78 10.65
CA ASP A 30 -3.44 -5.53 11.82
C ASP A 30 -2.53 -5.31 13.04
N LEU A 31 -1.21 -5.25 12.85
CA LEU A 31 -0.27 -4.90 13.93
C LEU A 31 -0.46 -3.47 14.45
N ILE A 32 -0.70 -2.51 13.54
CA ILE A 32 -0.97 -1.11 13.88
C ILE A 32 -2.27 -1.00 14.69
N ASP A 33 -3.32 -1.74 14.29
CA ASP A 33 -4.60 -1.78 15.00
C ASP A 33 -4.47 -2.41 16.39
N GLN A 34 -3.72 -3.50 16.51
CA GLN A 34 -3.42 -4.14 17.81
C GLN A 34 -2.65 -3.22 18.76
N ALA A 35 -1.81 -2.32 18.23
CA ALA A 35 -1.11 -1.29 19.01
C ALA A 35 -2.00 -0.09 19.37
N GLY A 36 -3.19 0.03 18.77
CA GLY A 36 -4.06 1.19 18.91
C GLY A 36 -3.54 2.44 18.18
N ALA A 37 -2.56 2.28 17.29
CA ALA A 37 -1.95 3.36 16.52
C ALA A 37 -2.78 3.70 15.27
N GLN A 38 -2.43 4.80 14.59
CA GLN A 38 -3.15 5.26 13.40
C GLN A 38 -2.36 5.00 12.12
N LEU A 39 -2.89 4.17 11.21
CA LEU A 39 -2.40 4.13 9.82
C LEU A 39 -2.88 5.40 9.09
N VAL A 40 -1.96 6.23 8.60
CA VAL A 40 -2.28 7.44 7.84
C VAL A 40 -2.24 7.24 6.33
N GLY A 41 -1.60 6.17 5.86
CA GLY A 41 -1.56 5.81 4.44
C GLY A 41 -0.50 4.78 4.12
N VAL A 42 -0.43 4.44 2.83
CA VAL A 42 0.51 3.48 2.26
C VAL A 42 1.13 4.08 1.02
N GLY A 43 2.46 4.13 0.97
CA GLY A 43 3.26 4.52 -0.18
C GLY A 43 3.93 3.30 -0.81
N ILE A 44 3.70 3.08 -2.11
CA ILE A 44 4.24 1.94 -2.86
C ILE A 44 5.08 2.46 -4.03
N ALA A 45 6.27 1.90 -4.24
CA ALA A 45 7.06 2.26 -5.42
C ALA A 45 6.40 1.73 -6.71
N ILE A 46 6.05 0.44 -6.77
CA ILE A 46 5.44 -0.20 -7.94
C ILE A 46 4.19 -1.02 -7.57
N GLU A 47 3.02 -0.62 -8.05
CA GLU A 47 1.78 -1.39 -7.96
C GLU A 47 1.58 -2.25 -9.22
N LYS A 48 1.32 -3.54 -9.02
CA LYS A 48 0.83 -4.43 -10.08
C LYS A 48 -0.68 -4.25 -10.23
N GLY A 49 -1.10 -3.25 -10.98
CA GLY A 49 -2.50 -2.86 -11.16
C GLY A 49 -3.38 -3.93 -11.83
N PHE A 50 -2.79 -4.92 -12.50
CA PHE A 50 -3.48 -6.13 -12.99
C PHE A 50 -3.77 -7.17 -11.89
N GLN A 51 -3.34 -6.92 -10.65
CA GLN A 51 -3.67 -7.73 -9.47
C GLN A 51 -4.60 -6.96 -8.52
N SER A 52 -5.28 -7.67 -7.63
CA SER A 52 -6.35 -7.10 -6.80
C SER A 52 -5.88 -6.35 -5.55
N GLY A 53 -4.58 -6.34 -5.22
CA GLY A 53 -4.11 -5.74 -3.96
C GLY A 53 -4.43 -4.25 -3.83
N GLY A 54 -4.14 -3.46 -4.86
CA GLY A 54 -4.46 -2.03 -4.85
C GLY A 54 -5.95 -1.72 -4.77
N GLN A 55 -6.80 -2.53 -5.42
CA GLN A 55 -8.25 -2.39 -5.30
C GLN A 55 -8.71 -2.68 -3.87
N LYS A 56 -8.29 -3.80 -3.28
CA LYS A 56 -8.67 -4.20 -1.92
C LYS A 56 -8.31 -3.15 -0.88
N LEU A 57 -7.11 -2.57 -0.96
CA LEU A 57 -6.69 -1.54 -0.01
C LEU A 57 -7.56 -0.27 -0.12
N ARG A 58 -7.83 0.18 -1.35
CA ARG A 58 -8.71 1.35 -1.60
C ARG A 58 -10.14 1.11 -1.12
N GLU A 59 -10.71 -0.07 -1.41
CA GLU A 59 -12.05 -0.46 -0.95
C GLU A 59 -12.14 -0.57 0.58
N SER A 60 -11.03 -0.91 1.25
CA SER A 60 -10.92 -0.93 2.71
C SER A 60 -10.73 0.46 3.33
N GLY A 61 -10.80 1.53 2.53
CA GLY A 61 -10.65 2.91 2.98
C GLY A 61 -9.21 3.31 3.32
N ILE A 62 -8.21 2.52 2.91
CA ILE A 62 -6.79 2.82 3.16
C ILE A 62 -6.30 3.83 2.11
N PRO A 63 -5.76 5.00 2.51
CA PRO A 63 -5.12 5.91 1.57
C PRO A 63 -3.89 5.26 0.94
N LEU A 64 -3.95 5.01 -0.37
CA LEU A 64 -2.89 4.35 -1.13
C LEU A 64 -2.33 5.30 -2.20
N CYS A 65 -1.03 5.55 -2.15
CA CYS A 65 -0.27 6.24 -3.17
C CYS A 65 0.74 5.27 -3.77
N SER A 66 0.69 5.09 -5.09
CA SER A 66 1.63 4.24 -5.83
C SER A 66 2.35 5.09 -6.86
N LEU A 67 3.68 5.09 -6.87
CA LEU A 67 4.46 5.96 -7.76
C LEU A 67 4.42 5.51 -9.22
N ALA A 68 4.41 4.19 -9.44
CA ALA A 68 4.25 3.60 -10.76
C ALA A 68 3.25 2.45 -10.68
N ILE A 69 2.36 2.36 -11.66
CA ILE A 69 1.30 1.35 -11.66
C ILE A 69 1.33 0.64 -12.98
N ILE A 70 1.62 -0.65 -12.93
CA ILE A 70 1.69 -1.51 -14.11
C ILE A 70 0.29 -2.00 -14.42
N SER A 71 -0.27 -1.59 -15.56
CA SER A 71 -1.58 -2.03 -16.02
C SER A 71 -1.53 -3.43 -16.64
N ALA A 72 -0.42 -3.78 -17.29
CA ALA A 72 -0.18 -5.13 -17.82
C ALA A 72 1.31 -5.37 -18.10
N ILE A 73 1.67 -6.64 -18.21
CA ILE A 73 2.95 -7.08 -18.79
C ILE A 73 2.59 -8.00 -19.96
N GLN A 74 2.91 -7.60 -21.18
CA GLN A 74 2.55 -8.32 -22.40
C GLN A 74 3.72 -8.32 -23.37
N ASN A 75 4.02 -9.48 -23.97
CA ASN A 75 5.12 -9.63 -24.94
C ASN A 75 6.49 -9.12 -24.44
N GLY A 76 6.73 -9.17 -23.12
CA GLY A 76 7.97 -8.67 -22.50
C GLY A 76 8.00 -7.16 -22.25
N GLU A 77 6.94 -6.44 -22.59
CA GLU A 77 6.81 -5.00 -22.36
C GLU A 77 5.96 -4.70 -21.12
N VAL A 78 6.36 -3.66 -20.38
CA VAL A 78 5.65 -3.16 -19.19
C VAL A 78 4.77 -1.99 -19.63
N LEU A 79 3.46 -2.16 -19.51
CA LEU A 79 2.48 -1.11 -19.77
C LEU A 79 2.13 -0.43 -18.44
N PHE A 80 2.36 0.87 -18.35
CA PHE A 80 1.99 1.66 -17.19
C PHE A 80 0.57 2.21 -17.35
N ARG A 81 -0.13 2.36 -16.23
CA ARG A 81 -1.38 3.11 -16.16
C ARG A 81 -1.06 4.60 -16.27
N GLU A 82 -1.69 5.30 -17.20
CA GLU A 82 -1.61 6.75 -17.24
C GLU A 82 -2.28 7.33 -16.00
N GLU A 83 -1.52 8.06 -15.18
CA GLU A 83 -2.07 8.87 -14.11
C GLU A 83 -2.03 10.34 -14.52
N LYS A 84 -3.15 11.05 -14.31
CA LYS A 84 -3.11 12.51 -14.30
C LYS A 84 -2.24 12.92 -13.13
N ALA A 85 -1.13 13.61 -13.43
CA ALA A 85 -0.32 14.25 -12.42
C ALA A 85 -1.23 15.05 -11.47
N MET A 86 -1.21 14.70 -10.19
CA MET A 86 -1.77 15.54 -9.15
C MET A 86 -0.84 16.76 -9.03
N ILE A 87 -1.22 17.85 -9.70
CA ILE A 87 -0.66 19.19 -9.49
C ILE A 87 -1.64 19.93 -8.58
#